data_AF-M1B1E6-F1
#
_entry.id   AF-M1B1E6-F1
#
_cell.length_a   1.000
_cell.length_b   1.000
_cell.length_c   1.000
_cell.angle_alpha   90.00
_cell.angle_beta   90.00
_cell.angle_gamma   90.00
#
_symmetry.space_group_name_H-M   'P 1'
#
loop_
_entity.id
_entity.type
_entity.pdbx_description
1 polymer ?
#
loop_
_entity_poly.entity_id
_entity_poly.type
_entity_poly.pdbx_seq_one_letter_code
_entity_poly.pdbx_strand_id
1 'polypeptide(L)'
;MIKSITTYFYGTLDAIVKFYGFRKASFLPTNKVVDDEQLKRYQMGIYDFQASKMLIVPLVTLVILNMISFTWGVIGKVILEGRLSDLFGQVFLSFFILVVNYPIIEGMILRKDKGSIPLFVTLLSTLLSFCLLFIGSIFVR
;
A
#
# COMPACT_ATOMS: atom_id res chain seq x y z
N MET A 1 -1.05 -8.62 -5.48
CA MET A 1 -1.65 -7.60 -4.58
C MET A 1 -1.56 -6.19 -5.16
N ILE A 2 -0.36 -5.69 -5.52
CA ILE A 2 -0.16 -4.33 -6.02
C ILE A 2 -1.09 -3.98 -7.19
N LYS A 3 -1.14 -4.80 -8.25
CA LYS A 3 -2.03 -4.58 -9.41
C LYS A 3 -3.51 -4.49 -9.04
N SER A 4 -3.95 -5.26 -8.05
CA SER A 4 -5.35 -5.27 -7.62
C SER A 4 -5.72 -3.97 -6.93
N ILE A 5 -4.86 -3.48 -6.03
CA ILE A 5 -5.07 -2.24 -5.27
C ILE A 5 -4.96 -1.00 -6.15
N THR A 6 -4.03 -1.02 -7.11
CA THR A 6 -3.79 0.15 -7.96
C THR A 6 -4.57 0.05 -9.27
N THR A 7 -4.11 -0.79 -10.20
CA THR A 7 -4.62 -0.86 -11.57
C THR A 7 -6.08 -1.31 -11.65
N TYR A 8 -6.44 -2.42 -11.01
CA TYR A 8 -7.80 -2.96 -11.12
C TYR A 8 -8.81 -2.11 -10.38
N PHE A 9 -8.49 -1.69 -9.15
CA PHE A 9 -9.37 -0.79 -8.40
C PHE A 9 -9.62 0.52 -9.15
N TYR A 10 -8.56 1.18 -9.61
CA TYR A 10 -8.70 2.45 -10.31
C TYR A 10 -9.37 2.30 -11.68
N GLY A 11 -9.08 1.20 -12.40
CA GLY A 11 -9.74 0.89 -13.67
C GLY A 11 -11.24 0.64 -13.51
N THR A 12 -11.64 -0.07 -12.44
CA THR A 12 -13.06 -0.30 -12.14
C THR A 12 -13.75 1.00 -11.72
N LEU A 13 -13.12 1.82 -10.87
CA LEU A 13 -13.66 3.13 -10.50
C LEU A 13 -13.84 4.02 -11.74
N ASP A 14 -12.87 4.04 -12.65
CA ASP A 14 -12.98 4.79 -13.89
C ASP A 14 -14.14 4.32 -14.76
N ALA A 15 -14.31 2.99 -14.90
CA ALA A 15 -15.42 2.41 -15.64
C ALA A 15 -16.78 2.82 -15.04
N ILE A 16 -16.91 2.81 -13.71
CA ILE A 16 -18.12 3.25 -13.01
C ILE A 16 -18.38 4.74 -13.24
N VAL A 17 -17.38 5.59 -13.05
CA VAL A 17 -17.51 7.05 -13.27
C VAL A 17 -17.92 7.36 -14.71
N LYS A 18 -17.37 6.62 -15.67
CA LYS A 18 -17.74 6.72 -17.09
C LYS A 18 -19.16 6.24 -17.36
N PHE A 19 -19.59 5.16 -16.70
CA PHE A 19 -20.95 4.61 -16.82
C PHE A 19 -22.01 5.64 -16.40
N TYR A 20 -21.78 6.39 -15.33
CA TYR A 20 -22.67 7.47 -14.89
C TYR A 20 -22.53 8.79 -15.66
N GLY A 21 -21.65 8.86 -16.67
CA GLY A 21 -21.49 10.04 -17.53
C GLY A 21 -20.78 11.22 -16.87
N PHE A 22 -20.21 11.06 -15.67
CA PHE A 22 -19.52 12.14 -14.95
C PHE A 22 -18.19 12.56 -15.59
N ARG A 23 -17.56 11.70 -16.40
CA ARG A 23 -16.26 11.97 -17.01
C ARG A 23 -16.14 11.32 -18.38
N LYS A 24 -15.59 12.05 -19.36
CA LYS A 24 -15.20 11.48 -20.66
C LYS A 24 -13.85 10.77 -20.53
N ALA A 25 -13.68 9.67 -21.26
CA ALA A 25 -12.41 8.94 -21.27
C ALA A 25 -11.30 9.83 -21.84
N SER A 26 -10.24 10.05 -21.06
CA SER A 26 -9.03 10.74 -21.49
C SER A 26 -7.84 9.80 -21.38
N PHE A 27 -7.19 9.53 -22.51
CA PHE A 27 -5.98 8.72 -22.57
C PHE A 27 -4.81 9.63 -22.84
N LEU A 28 -4.16 10.10 -21.77
CA LEU A 28 -2.89 10.81 -21.86
C LEU A 28 -1.79 9.76 -21.92
N PRO A 29 -1.00 9.69 -23.02
CA PRO A 29 0.15 8.82 -23.07
C PRO A 29 1.11 9.16 -21.93
N THR A 30 1.61 8.15 -21.24
CA THR A 30 2.64 8.36 -20.23
C THR A 30 3.96 8.71 -20.92
N ASN A 31 4.72 9.61 -20.32
CA ASN A 31 6.08 9.86 -20.77
C ASN A 31 6.91 8.56 -20.68
N LYS A 32 7.61 8.23 -21.76
CA LYS A 32 8.48 7.03 -21.86
C LYS A 32 9.96 7.37 -21.80
N VAL A 33 10.33 8.63 -21.54
CA VAL A 33 11.72 9.00 -21.27
C VAL A 33 12.16 8.30 -19.99
N VAL A 34 13.22 7.49 -20.10
CA VAL A 34 13.80 6.72 -19.00
C VAL A 34 15.17 7.30 -18.69
N ASP A 35 15.41 7.58 -17.40
CA ASP A 35 16.72 7.99 -16.91
C ASP A 35 17.64 6.77 -16.70
N ASP A 36 18.95 6.93 -16.81
CA ASP A 36 19.92 5.84 -16.65
C ASP A 36 19.82 5.19 -15.25
N GLU A 37 19.57 6.00 -14.22
CA GLU A 37 19.32 5.50 -12.86
C GLU A 37 18.05 4.64 -12.77
N GLN A 38 17.00 5.00 -13.51
CA GLN A 38 15.74 4.26 -13.57
C GLN A 38 15.91 2.94 -14.32
N LEU A 39 16.65 2.95 -15.43
CA LEU A 39 16.98 1.74 -16.18
C LEU A 39 17.81 0.77 -15.34
N LYS A 40 18.79 1.27 -14.59
CA LYS A 40 19.61 0.46 -13.69
C LYS A 40 18.75 -0.21 -12.61
N ARG A 41 17.83 0.52 -11.97
CA ARG A 41 16.90 -0.05 -10.98
C ARG A 41 16.04 -1.17 -11.58
N TYR A 42 15.52 -0.95 -12.77
CA TYR A 42 14.73 -1.94 -13.50
C TYR A 42 15.53 -3.23 -13.76
N GLN A 43 16.77 -3.12 -14.24
CA GLN A 43 17.65 -4.27 -14.49
C GLN A 43 17.99 -5.05 -13.21
N MET A 44 18.10 -4.36 -12.07
CA MET A 44 18.34 -4.97 -10.77
C MET A 44 17.07 -5.57 -10.13
N GLY A 45 15.92 -5.50 -10.79
CA GLY A 45 14.64 -5.99 -10.24
C GLY A 45 14.11 -5.15 -9.08
N ILE A 46 14.61 -3.93 -8.92
CA ILE A 46 14.22 -3.03 -7.84
C ILE A 46 13.01 -2.19 -8.28
N TYR A 47 11.98 -2.15 -7.44
CA TYR A 47 10.79 -1.35 -7.71
C TYR A 47 11.10 0.15 -7.69
N ASP A 48 10.54 0.87 -8.67
CA ASP A 48 10.59 2.33 -8.73
C ASP A 48 9.23 2.91 -8.31
N PHE A 49 9.23 3.73 -7.26
CA PHE A 49 8.03 4.33 -6.69
C PHE A 49 7.77 5.76 -7.15
N GLN A 50 8.48 6.26 -8.18
CA GLN A 50 8.21 7.55 -8.83
C GLN A 50 6.90 7.60 -9.64
N ALA A 51 5.93 6.74 -9.31
CA ALA A 51 4.62 6.73 -9.93
C ALA A 51 3.72 7.86 -9.39
N SER A 52 2.53 8.01 -9.98
CA SER A 52 1.54 8.96 -9.50
C SER A 52 1.21 8.73 -8.01
N LYS A 53 1.25 9.81 -7.22
CA LYS A 53 0.87 9.81 -5.80
C LYS A 53 -0.54 9.23 -5.58
N MET A 54 -1.42 9.38 -6.56
CA MET A 54 -2.79 8.85 -6.53
C MET A 54 -2.83 7.32 -6.36
N LEU A 55 -1.86 6.59 -6.93
CA LEU A 55 -1.79 5.14 -6.83
C LEU A 55 -0.94 4.68 -5.63
N ILE A 56 0.12 5.43 -5.32
CA ILE A 56 1.04 5.07 -4.24
C ILE A 56 0.41 5.30 -2.86
N VAL A 57 -0.32 6.40 -2.64
CA VAL A 57 -0.88 6.73 -1.32
C VAL A 57 -1.83 5.63 -0.79
N PRO A 58 -2.84 5.15 -1.56
CA PRO A 58 -3.72 4.08 -1.07
C PRO A 58 -2.97 2.76 -0.83
N LEU A 59 -2.01 2.43 -1.70
CA LEU A 59 -1.19 1.23 -1.57
C LEU A 59 -0.36 1.24 -0.29
N VAL A 60 0.34 2.34 -0.02
CA VAL A 60 1.15 2.53 1.19
C VAL A 60 0.27 2.55 2.44
N THR A 61 -0.89 3.19 2.38
CA THR A 61 -1.88 3.21 3.47
C THR A 61 -2.29 1.79 3.89
N LEU A 62 -2.61 0.92 2.92
CA LEU A 62 -2.99 -0.46 3.23
C LEU A 62 -1.84 -1.29 3.81
N VAL A 63 -0.60 -1.07 3.34
CA VAL A 63 0.58 -1.75 3.89
C VAL A 63 0.85 -1.29 5.33
N ILE A 64 0.76 0.01 5.61
CA ILE A 64 0.90 0.57 6.97
C ILE A 64 -0.20 0.01 7.88
N LEU A 65 -1.44 0.00 7.42
CA LEU A 65 -2.56 -0.53 8.19
C LEU A 65 -2.33 -2.01 8.54
N ASN A 66 -1.91 -2.84 7.58
CA ASN A 66 -1.57 -4.23 7.87
C ASN A 66 -0.37 -4.38 8.81
N MET A 67 0.64 -3.50 8.73
CA MET A 67 1.74 -3.49 9.71
C MET A 67 1.23 -3.18 11.13
N ILE A 68 0.38 -2.17 11.30
CA ILE A 68 -0.20 -1.81 12.61
C ILE A 68 -1.07 -2.95 13.14
N SER A 69 -1.92 -3.54 12.30
CA SER A 69 -2.77 -4.67 12.70
C SER A 69 -1.96 -5.89 13.10
N PHE A 70 -0.89 -6.20 12.35
CA PHE A 70 -0.01 -7.32 12.67
C PHE A 70 0.73 -7.10 14.00
N THR A 71 1.32 -5.92 14.22
CA THR A 71 2.03 -5.63 15.47
C THR A 71 1.08 -5.63 16.67
N TRP A 72 -0.08 -5.00 16.54
CA TRP A 72 -1.09 -4.97 17.60
C TRP A 72 -1.66 -6.36 17.89
N GLY A 73 -1.95 -7.16 16.86
CA GLY A 73 -2.45 -8.53 17.00
C GLY A 73 -1.45 -9.46 17.67
N VAL A 74 -0.18 -9.41 17.25
CA VAL A 74 0.88 -10.23 17.85
C VAL A 74 1.14 -9.82 19.29
N ILE A 75 1.37 -8.53 19.55
CA ILE A 75 1.67 -8.06 20.91
C ILE A 75 0.46 -8.25 21.83
N GLY A 76 -0.71 -7.78 21.40
CA GLY A 76 -1.92 -7.77 22.23
C GLY A 76 -2.53 -9.15 22.46
N LYS A 77 -2.64 -9.97 21.42
CA LYS A 77 -3.40 -11.24 21.51
C LYS A 77 -2.53 -12.48 21.63
N VAL A 78 -1.38 -12.49 20.95
CA VAL A 78 -0.49 -13.66 20.99
C VAL A 78 0.39 -13.62 22.23
N ILE A 79 1.09 -12.52 22.46
CA ILE A 79 2.07 -12.43 23.57
C ILE A 79 1.36 -12.27 24.93
N LEU A 80 0.40 -11.35 25.05
CA LEU A 80 -0.24 -11.08 26.34
C LEU A 80 -1.33 -12.11 26.70
N GLU A 81 -2.18 -12.49 25.74
CA GLU A 81 -3.31 -13.41 26.01
C GLU A 81 -2.98 -14.88 25.69
N GLY A 82 -1.85 -15.17 25.03
CA GLY A 82 -1.44 -16.55 24.70
C GLY A 82 -2.28 -17.23 23.62
N ARG A 83 -3.12 -16.48 22.88
CA ARG A 83 -4.16 -17.03 21.98
C ARG A 83 -3.67 -17.30 20.56
N LEU A 84 -2.48 -17.87 20.44
CA LEU A 84 -1.88 -18.16 19.14
C LEU A 84 -2.70 -19.19 18.36
N SER A 85 -3.16 -20.25 19.02
CA SER A 85 -3.97 -21.30 18.38
C SER A 85 -5.23 -20.76 17.69
N ASP A 86 -5.92 -19.83 18.36
CA ASP A 86 -7.20 -19.28 17.87
C ASP A 86 -6.98 -18.31 16.71
N LEU A 87 -5.87 -17.56 16.73
CA LEU A 87 -5.59 -16.47 15.80
C LEU A 87 -4.52 -16.82 14.76
N PHE A 88 -4.03 -18.06 14.74
CA PHE A 88 -2.93 -18.50 13.90
C PHE A 88 -3.15 -18.13 12.43
N GLY A 89 -4.34 -18.40 11.90
CA GLY A 89 -4.67 -18.08 10.51
C GLY A 89 -4.62 -16.57 10.20
N GLN A 90 -5.10 -15.73 11.13
CA GLN A 90 -5.09 -14.27 10.95
C GLN A 90 -3.66 -13.71 11.01
N VAL A 91 -2.87 -14.15 12.00
CA VAL A 91 -1.48 -13.72 12.17
C VAL A 91 -0.64 -14.17 10.98
N PHE A 92 -0.80 -15.43 10.55
CA PHE A 92 -0.10 -15.97 9.39
C PHE A 92 -0.46 -15.23 8.10
N LEU A 93 -1.74 -14.95 7.87
CA LEU A 93 -2.19 -14.22 6.69
C LEU A 93 -1.64 -12.79 6.69
N SER A 94 -1.73 -12.07 7.81
CA SER A 94 -1.18 -10.72 7.93
C SER A 94 0.33 -10.71 7.70
N PHE A 95 1.06 -11.68 8.25
CA PHE A 95 2.50 -11.85 8.00
C PHE A 95 2.80 -12.11 6.51
N PHE A 96 2.08 -13.04 5.89
CA PHE A 96 2.24 -13.36 4.46
C PHE A 96 2.00 -12.13 3.58
N ILE A 97 0.98 -11.33 3.89
CA ILE A 97 0.72 -10.07 3.19
C ILE A 97 1.91 -9.10 3.35
N LEU A 98 2.53 -9.00 4.52
CA LEU A 98 3.73 -8.16 4.70
C LEU A 98 4.90 -8.66 3.84
N VAL A 99 5.15 -9.97 3.80
CA VAL A 99 6.21 -10.56 2.97
C VAL A 99 6.00 -10.27 1.48
N VAL A 100 4.78 -10.46 0.97
CA VAL A 100 4.46 -10.18 -0.44
C VAL A 100 4.62 -8.69 -0.78
N ASN A 101 4.48 -7.80 0.19
CA ASN A 101 4.63 -6.35 0.02
C ASN A 101 5.94 -5.79 0.58
N TYR A 102 6.91 -6.65 0.82
CA TYR A 102 8.24 -6.25 1.27
C TYR A 102 8.87 -5.12 0.43
N PRO A 103 8.78 -5.13 -0.92
CA PRO A 103 9.38 -4.04 -1.72
C PRO A 103 8.82 -2.64 -1.40
N ILE A 104 7.56 -2.57 -0.95
CA ILE A 104 6.92 -1.31 -0.54
C ILE A 104 7.49 -0.88 0.81
N ILE A 105 7.61 -1.81 1.76
CA ILE A 105 8.19 -1.55 3.08
C ILE A 105 9.66 -1.11 2.95
N GLU A 106 10.43 -1.80 2.11
CA GLU A 106 11.80 -1.46 1.75
C GLU A 106 11.88 -0.05 1.15
N GLY A 107 10.99 0.24 0.19
CA GLY A 107 10.88 1.55 -0.45
C GLY A 107 10.49 2.70 0.48
N MET A 108 9.80 2.40 1.59
CA MET A 108 9.39 3.40 2.60
C MET A 108 10.47 3.68 3.65
N ILE A 109 11.16 2.63 4.14
CA ILE A 109 11.97 2.71 5.37
C ILE A 109 13.46 2.59 5.07
N LEU A 110 13.85 1.66 4.21
CA LEU A 110 15.26 1.29 4.01
C LEU A 110 15.93 2.13 2.92
N ARG A 111 15.15 2.52 1.90
CA ARG A 111 15.65 3.18 0.70
C ARG A 111 15.57 4.70 0.78
N LYS A 112 16.65 5.36 0.34
CA LYS A 112 16.77 6.83 0.23
C LYS A 112 17.13 7.31 -1.19
N ASP A 113 17.10 6.41 -2.17
CA ASP A 113 17.34 6.74 -3.57
C ASP A 113 16.16 7.49 -4.19
N LYS A 114 16.33 8.09 -5.37
CA LYS A 114 15.24 8.79 -6.05
C LYS A 114 14.02 7.90 -6.35
N GLY A 115 14.20 6.59 -6.44
CA GLY A 115 13.13 5.61 -6.65
C GLY A 115 12.39 5.20 -5.38
N SER A 116 12.74 5.76 -4.21
CA SER A 116 12.09 5.47 -2.94
C SER A 116 10.75 6.19 -2.78
N ILE A 117 9.97 5.78 -1.78
CA ILE A 117 8.69 6.42 -1.48
C ILE A 117 8.97 7.74 -0.76
N PRO A 118 8.45 8.89 -1.27
CA PRO A 118 8.67 10.17 -0.63
C PRO A 118 8.13 10.19 0.81
N LEU A 119 8.87 10.79 1.74
CA LEU A 119 8.50 10.85 3.15
C LEU A 119 7.12 11.49 3.36
N PHE A 120 6.79 12.52 2.57
CA PHE A 120 5.46 13.15 2.59
C PHE A 120 4.33 12.17 2.29
N VAL A 121 4.52 11.24 1.34
CA VAL A 121 3.53 10.22 0.98
C VAL A 121 3.35 9.23 2.13
N THR A 122 4.45 8.83 2.77
CA THR A 122 4.41 7.97 3.96
C THR A 122 3.64 8.65 5.10
N LEU A 123 3.94 9.91 5.42
CA LEU A 123 3.23 10.67 6.47
C LEU A 123 1.72 10.77 6.18
N LEU A 124 1.35 11.13 4.95
CA LEU A 124 -0.05 11.22 4.56
C LEU A 124 -0.76 9.86 4.68
N SER A 125 -0.09 8.79 4.27
CA SER A 125 -0.62 7.42 4.34
C SER A 125 -0.76 6.94 5.79
N THR A 126 0.17 7.30 6.66
CA THR A 126 0.09 7.02 8.10
C THR A 126 -1.10 7.73 8.72
N LEU A 127 -1.31 9.02 8.41
CA LEU A 127 -2.46 9.78 8.88
C LEU A 127 -3.77 9.14 8.42
N LEU A 128 -3.87 8.79 7.13
CA LEU A 128 -5.03 8.08 6.58
C LEU A 128 -5.28 6.74 7.29
N SER A 129 -4.21 5.99 7.58
CA SER A 129 -4.32 4.71 8.31
C SER A 129 -4.88 4.91 9.72
N PHE A 130 -4.42 5.94 10.44
CA PHE A 130 -4.97 6.27 11.76
C PHE A 130 -6.44 6.71 11.68
N CYS A 131 -6.81 7.52 10.68
CA CYS A 131 -8.21 7.88 10.45
C CYS A 131 -9.08 6.65 10.21
N LEU A 132 -8.62 5.69 9.40
CA LEU A 132 -9.35 4.44 9.14
C LEU A 132 -9.51 3.59 10.41
N LEU A 133 -8.45 3.48 11.22
CA LEU A 133 -8.53 2.77 12.50
C LEU A 133 -9.48 3.46 13.49
N PHE A 134 -9.46 4.80 13.55
CA PHE A 134 -10.37 5.57 14.38
C PHE A 134 -11.83 5.37 13.96
N ILE A 135 -12.13 5.48 12.66
CA ILE A 135 -13.46 5.23 12.12
C ILE A 135 -13.89 3.79 12.42
N GLY A 136 -13.02 2.81 12.17
CA GLY A 136 -13.29 1.40 12.48
C GLY A 136 -13.61 1.18 13.96
N SER A 137 -12.90 1.85 14.86
CA SER A 137 -13.15 1.74 16.30
C SER A 137 -14.52 2.26 16.74
N ILE A 138 -15.09 3.22 16.01
CA ILE A 138 -16.45 3.73 16.26
C ILE A 138 -17.49 2.66 15.91
N PHE A 139 -17.28 1.90 14.84
CA PHE A 139 -18.22 0.86 14.38
C PHE A 139 -18.14 -0.46 15.16
N VAL A 140 -16.98 -0.77 15.73
CA VAL A 140 -16.74 -2.01 16.50
C VAL A 140 -17.20 -1.88 17.96
N ARG A 141 -17.60 -0.67 18.38
CA ARG A 141 -18.17 -0.40 19.70
C ARG A 141 -19.69 -0.56 19.70
#